data_AF-A0A3B8LLV9-F1
#
_entry.id   AF-A0A3B8LLV9-F1
#
_cell.length_a   1.000
_cell.length_b   1.000
_cell.length_c   1.000
_cell.angle_alpha   90.00
_cell.angle_beta   90.00
_cell.angle_gamma   90.00
#
_symmetry.space_group_name_H-M   'P 1'
#
loop_
_entity.id
_entity.type
_entity.pdbx_description
1 polymer ?
#
loop_
_entity_poly.entity_id
_entity_poly.type
_entity_poly.pdbx_seq_one_letter_code
_entity_poly.pdbx_strand_id
1 'polypeptide(L)'
;MLFSITTTHPPARDLGYLLYKHPDRLHTKSLAFGRATVFFPEASDEETTAVLFLDIDPIGLVRRAHKGQEFALHPYVNDRPYAACSFLSVAIARMFGSALKGICEPKPELAQQALPWQVHIPTLPCRGGDGLLRRLFEPLGYQVEATHGMLDPNFPEWGPSPYHDVTLNVTCTLSMLLKHLYVLIPVFDDEKHYWVSHDEVEKLLSAGQGWIEDHPAKELITRRYLIHQRALTQSALERLEDEPLPHTEETTDTEDADEETQTTLRLHDHRLDVVAQTLKKAGVTEVIDLGCGDGKLLKRLFRIKQFKKIVGTDISTQSLKRAAKRLRLDQMTDRMRARIDLFQSSLTYKDQRFANFEGAAIVEVIEHIDENRLSSFARVVFEQARPGVVVLTTPN
;
A
#
# COMPACT_ATOMS: atom_id res chain seq x y z
N MET A 1 -19.97 6.62 -5.69
CA MET A 1 -19.77 6.41 -4.22
C MET A 1 -19.91 7.74 -3.47
N LEU A 2 -20.47 7.73 -2.25
CA LEU A 2 -20.69 8.92 -1.40
C LEU A 2 -19.93 8.82 -0.07
N PHE A 3 -19.58 9.98 0.49
CA PHE A 3 -18.96 10.16 1.80
C PHE A 3 -19.41 11.51 2.33
N SER A 4 -19.87 11.61 3.58
CA SER A 4 -20.21 12.91 4.18
C SER A 4 -19.51 13.18 5.51
N ILE A 5 -19.31 14.46 5.80
CA ILE A 5 -18.84 14.98 7.09
C ILE A 5 -19.81 16.06 7.53
N THR A 6 -20.34 15.90 8.74
CA THR A 6 -21.30 16.82 9.36
C THR A 6 -20.72 17.35 10.67
N THR A 7 -21.00 18.60 10.97
CA THR A 7 -20.73 19.20 12.28
C THR A 7 -21.86 20.11 12.71
N THR A 8 -22.02 20.22 14.02
CA THR A 8 -22.98 21.12 14.68
C THR A 8 -22.28 22.16 15.56
N HIS A 9 -20.96 22.33 15.42
CA HIS A 9 -20.22 23.35 16.16
C HIS A 9 -20.56 24.75 15.66
N PRO A 10 -21.12 25.65 16.49
CA PRO A 10 -21.55 26.96 16.03
C PRO A 10 -20.37 27.93 15.76
N PRO A 11 -20.32 28.65 14.62
CA PRO A 11 -21.22 28.49 13.48
C PRO A 11 -20.81 27.28 12.62
N ALA A 12 -21.73 26.34 12.39
CA ALA A 12 -21.42 25.09 11.68
C ALA A 12 -20.94 25.33 10.24
N ARG A 13 -21.41 26.44 9.64
CA ARG A 13 -21.02 26.93 8.31
C ARG A 13 -19.51 27.16 8.16
N ASP A 14 -18.77 27.31 9.26
CA ASP A 14 -17.31 27.41 9.24
C ASP A 14 -16.60 26.13 8.74
N LEU A 15 -17.31 25.00 8.64
CA LEU A 15 -16.83 23.80 7.95
C LEU A 15 -16.35 24.10 6.52
N GLY A 16 -16.99 25.04 5.83
CA GLY A 16 -16.56 25.48 4.50
C GLY A 16 -15.15 26.08 4.48
N TYR A 17 -14.78 26.85 5.51
CA TYR A 17 -13.42 27.38 5.64
C TYR A 17 -12.42 26.26 5.94
N LEU A 18 -12.75 25.37 6.88
CA LEU A 18 -11.89 24.26 7.26
C LEU A 18 -11.57 23.33 6.08
N LEU A 19 -12.53 23.08 5.18
CA LEU A 19 -12.33 22.25 3.99
C LEU A 19 -11.76 23.03 2.78
N TYR A 20 -11.62 24.36 2.87
CA TYR A 20 -11.39 25.26 1.74
C TYR A 20 -12.40 25.01 0.60
N LYS A 21 -13.69 24.95 0.95
CA LYS A 21 -14.81 24.75 0.03
C LYS A 21 -15.94 25.67 0.44
N HIS A 22 -16.20 26.70 -0.37
CA HIS A 22 -17.34 27.58 -0.14
C HIS A 22 -18.67 26.79 -0.24
N PRO A 23 -19.56 26.84 0.77
CA PRO A 23 -20.79 26.03 0.79
C PRO A 23 -21.71 26.23 -0.42
N ASP A 24 -21.87 27.48 -0.87
CA ASP A 24 -22.75 27.82 -2.00
C ASP A 24 -22.18 27.49 -3.39
N ARG A 25 -21.10 26.70 -3.47
CA ARG A 25 -20.45 26.33 -4.75
C ARG A 25 -20.22 24.84 -4.84
N LEU A 26 -20.37 24.31 -6.05
CA LEU A 26 -19.92 22.96 -6.39
C LEU A 26 -18.41 22.98 -6.65
N HIS A 27 -17.67 22.09 -5.98
CA HIS A 27 -16.22 21.99 -6.13
C HIS A 27 -15.85 20.68 -6.80
N THR A 28 -15.42 20.75 -8.05
CA THR A 28 -15.15 19.55 -8.86
C THR A 28 -13.67 19.48 -9.21
N LYS A 29 -13.07 18.29 -9.09
CA LYS A 29 -11.73 17.99 -9.61
C LYS A 29 -11.73 16.70 -10.42
N SER A 30 -10.97 16.70 -11.53
CA SER A 30 -10.65 15.48 -12.27
C SER A 30 -9.57 14.69 -11.51
N LEU A 31 -9.79 13.38 -11.38
CA LEU A 31 -8.85 12.42 -10.83
C LEU A 31 -8.38 11.45 -11.93
N ALA A 32 -7.34 10.67 -11.64
CA ALA A 32 -6.82 9.68 -12.57
C ALA A 32 -7.79 8.50 -12.82
N PHE A 33 -8.89 8.40 -12.10
CA PHE A 33 -9.85 7.30 -12.20
C PHE A 33 -11.30 7.79 -12.32
N GLY A 34 -11.50 9.09 -12.57
CA GLY A 34 -12.84 9.67 -12.64
C GLY A 34 -12.84 11.12 -12.12
N ARG A 35 -13.87 11.48 -11.37
CA ARG A 35 -14.11 12.84 -10.91
C ARG A 35 -14.59 12.84 -9.46
N ALA A 36 -14.14 13.83 -8.71
CA ALA A 36 -14.57 14.08 -7.34
C ALA A 36 -15.31 15.41 -7.27
N THR A 37 -16.49 15.42 -6.66
CA THR A 37 -17.31 16.61 -6.47
C THR A 37 -17.62 16.78 -5.00
N VAL A 38 -17.36 17.97 -4.45
CA VAL A 38 -17.78 18.36 -3.10
C VAL A 38 -18.90 19.37 -3.19
N PHE A 39 -19.97 19.13 -2.42
CA PHE A 39 -21.12 20.01 -2.31
C PHE A 39 -21.69 19.93 -0.89
N PHE A 40 -22.52 20.90 -0.53
CA PHE A 40 -23.09 21.05 0.81
C PHE A 40 -24.60 20.95 0.72
N PRO A 41 -25.22 19.77 0.98
CA PRO A 41 -26.67 19.65 1.01
C PRO A 41 -27.32 20.47 2.13
N GLU A 42 -26.60 20.67 3.25
CA GLU A 42 -27.03 21.47 4.40
C GLU A 42 -25.86 22.39 4.81
N ALA A 43 -26.15 23.68 4.98
CA ALA A 43 -25.14 24.70 5.28
C ALA A 43 -25.72 25.85 6.12
N SER A 44 -26.34 25.54 7.25
CA SER A 44 -26.81 26.51 8.23
C SER A 44 -25.75 26.77 9.32
N ASP A 45 -26.01 27.75 10.19
CA ASP A 45 -25.13 28.02 11.34
C ASP A 45 -25.29 26.98 12.46
N GLU A 46 -26.40 26.22 12.45
CA GLU A 46 -26.71 25.15 13.40
C GLU A 46 -26.10 23.81 12.97
N GLU A 47 -26.17 23.48 11.69
CA GLU A 47 -25.63 22.25 11.12
C GLU A 47 -25.07 22.50 9.73
N THR A 48 -23.91 21.92 9.42
CA THR A 48 -23.37 21.94 8.07
C THR A 48 -22.83 20.57 7.71
N THR A 49 -23.25 20.08 6.55
CA THR A 49 -22.86 18.79 5.99
C THR A 49 -22.14 19.01 4.67
N ALA A 50 -20.91 18.49 4.57
CA ALA A 50 -20.15 18.43 3.33
C ALA A 50 -20.20 17.00 2.77
N VAL A 51 -20.57 16.85 1.50
CA VAL A 51 -20.60 15.55 0.80
C VAL A 51 -19.51 15.52 -0.26
N LEU A 52 -18.70 14.46 -0.26
CA LEU A 52 -17.78 14.09 -1.34
C LEU A 52 -18.42 12.97 -2.17
N PHE A 53 -18.76 13.29 -3.41
CA PHE A 53 -19.23 12.34 -4.40
C PHE A 53 -18.09 11.94 -5.34
N LEU A 54 -17.84 10.64 -5.43
CA LEU A 54 -16.92 10.05 -6.42
C LEU A 54 -17.69 9.41 -7.55
N ASP A 55 -17.39 9.93 -8.74
CA ASP A 55 -17.87 9.49 -10.04
C ASP A 55 -16.68 8.83 -10.74
N ILE A 56 -16.53 7.53 -10.52
CA ILE A 56 -15.41 6.73 -11.03
C ILE A 56 -15.77 6.25 -12.43
N ASP A 57 -14.82 6.37 -13.36
CA ASP A 57 -14.97 5.90 -14.75
C ASP A 57 -14.49 4.44 -14.85
N PRO A 58 -15.40 3.44 -14.82
CA PRO A 58 -15.01 2.03 -14.87
C PRO A 58 -14.31 1.70 -16.20
N ILE A 59 -14.72 2.32 -17.31
CA ILE A 59 -14.14 2.07 -18.63
C ILE A 59 -12.73 2.67 -18.69
N GLY A 60 -12.56 3.88 -18.17
CA GLY A 60 -11.27 4.56 -18.09
C GLY A 60 -10.26 3.88 -17.17
N LEU A 61 -10.73 3.23 -16.09
CA LEU A 61 -9.91 2.38 -15.22
C LEU A 61 -9.36 1.18 -16.00
N VAL A 62 -10.24 0.47 -16.71
CA VAL A 62 -9.89 -0.72 -17.50
C VAL A 62 -8.95 -0.37 -18.65
N ARG A 63 -9.23 0.71 -19.39
CA ARG A 63 -8.39 1.17 -20.51
C ARG A 63 -6.97 1.58 -20.09
N ARG A 64 -6.80 2.12 -18.87
CA ARG A 64 -5.48 2.48 -18.33
C ARG A 64 -4.71 1.26 -17.83
N ALA A 65 -5.40 0.25 -17.33
CA ALA A 65 -4.80 -1.05 -17.02
C ALA A 65 -4.43 -1.85 -18.30
N HIS A 66 -5.17 -1.66 -19.39
CA HIS A 66 -5.05 -2.41 -20.65
C HIS A 66 -4.28 -1.73 -21.79
N LYS A 67 -3.08 -1.19 -21.53
CA LYS A 67 -2.06 -1.21 -22.60
C LYS A 67 -1.54 -2.65 -22.76
N GLY A 68 -2.36 -3.57 -23.30
CA GLY A 68 -1.84 -4.79 -23.92
C GLY A 68 -2.57 -6.15 -23.84
N GLN A 69 -3.79 -6.34 -23.29
CA GLN A 69 -4.45 -7.67 -23.31
C GLN A 69 -5.99 -7.62 -23.35
N GLU A 70 -6.62 -8.66 -23.92
CA GLU A 70 -8.07 -8.82 -24.18
C GLU A 70 -8.87 -9.46 -23.02
N PHE A 71 -10.11 -8.97 -22.88
CA PHE A 71 -11.35 -9.54 -22.30
C PHE A 71 -11.28 -10.59 -21.17
N ALA A 72 -11.22 -10.08 -19.92
CA ALA A 72 -11.91 -10.67 -18.78
C ALA A 72 -13.11 -9.77 -18.41
N LEU A 73 -14.22 -10.31 -17.87
CA LEU A 73 -15.41 -9.52 -17.48
C LEU A 73 -15.22 -8.77 -16.14
N HIS A 74 -14.42 -9.31 -15.23
CA HIS A 74 -14.16 -8.78 -13.88
C HIS A 74 -13.56 -7.34 -13.86
N PRO A 75 -12.70 -6.93 -14.82
CA PRO A 75 -12.32 -5.53 -15.00
C PRO A 75 -13.49 -4.59 -15.30
N TYR A 76 -14.52 -5.03 -16.05
CA TYR A 76 -15.60 -4.17 -16.54
C TYR A 76 -16.81 -4.09 -15.59
N VAL A 77 -17.10 -5.17 -14.86
CA VAL A 77 -18.17 -5.21 -13.86
C VAL A 77 -17.56 -5.54 -12.51
N ASN A 78 -17.43 -4.51 -11.67
CA ASN A 78 -16.97 -4.63 -10.29
C ASN A 78 -17.61 -3.54 -9.43
N ASP A 79 -17.42 -3.68 -8.14
CA ASP A 79 -17.90 -2.83 -7.06
C ASP A 79 -17.17 -1.49 -6.91
N ARG A 80 -15.99 -1.33 -7.54
CA ARG A 80 -15.07 -0.21 -7.26
C ARG A 80 -15.63 1.18 -7.51
N PRO A 81 -16.52 1.40 -8.51
CA PRO A 81 -17.18 2.70 -8.65
C PRO A 81 -18.13 3.07 -7.50
N TYR A 82 -18.55 2.07 -6.73
CA TYR A 82 -19.63 2.17 -5.76
C TYR A 82 -19.15 2.04 -4.32
N ALA A 83 -18.11 1.25 -4.06
CA ALA A 83 -17.59 0.96 -2.72
C ALA A 83 -16.59 2.00 -2.20
N ALA A 84 -16.63 2.26 -0.89
CA ALA A 84 -15.67 3.09 -0.15
C ALA A 84 -14.32 2.39 0.02
N CYS A 85 -13.56 2.34 -1.07
CA CYS A 85 -12.25 1.72 -1.18
C CYS A 85 -11.12 2.76 -1.14
N SER A 86 -9.88 2.32 -1.44
CA SER A 86 -8.70 3.19 -1.51
C SER A 86 -8.83 4.43 -2.43
N PHE A 87 -9.75 4.42 -3.40
CA PHE A 87 -10.06 5.61 -4.21
C PHE A 87 -10.63 6.78 -3.37
N LEU A 88 -11.37 6.49 -2.30
CA LEU A 88 -11.85 7.49 -1.36
C LEU A 88 -10.71 8.16 -0.61
N SER A 89 -9.73 7.41 -0.11
CA SER A 89 -8.54 7.99 0.52
C SER A 89 -7.78 8.94 -0.42
N VAL A 90 -7.60 8.53 -1.68
CA VAL A 90 -6.95 9.39 -2.69
C VAL A 90 -7.77 10.66 -2.94
N ALA A 91 -9.09 10.55 -3.02
CA ALA A 91 -9.96 11.70 -3.22
C ALA A 91 -9.96 12.66 -2.02
N ILE A 92 -9.98 12.14 -0.78
CA ILE A 92 -9.82 12.94 0.45
C ILE A 92 -8.52 13.74 0.38
N ALA A 93 -7.40 13.09 0.10
CA ALA A 93 -6.11 13.77 -0.01
C ALA A 93 -6.08 14.86 -1.12
N ARG A 94 -6.80 14.65 -2.23
CA ARG A 94 -6.84 15.61 -3.36
C ARG A 94 -7.84 16.75 -3.19
N MET A 95 -8.96 16.50 -2.52
CA MET A 95 -10.01 17.49 -2.29
C MET A 95 -9.75 18.31 -1.01
N PHE A 96 -9.22 17.68 0.03
CA PHE A 96 -9.08 18.22 1.38
C PHE A 96 -7.62 18.28 1.85
N GLY A 97 -6.65 18.35 0.93
CA GLY A 97 -5.22 18.28 1.25
C GLY A 97 -4.71 19.35 2.24
N SER A 98 -5.28 20.56 2.27
CA SER A 98 -4.94 21.58 3.27
C SER A 98 -5.48 21.21 4.65
N ALA A 99 -6.74 20.79 4.72
CA ALA A 99 -7.40 20.34 5.94
C ALA A 99 -6.70 19.12 6.55
N LEU A 100 -6.26 18.17 5.72
CA LEU A 100 -5.50 16.98 6.13
C LEU A 100 -4.12 17.31 6.74
N LYS A 101 -3.58 18.50 6.44
CA LYS A 101 -2.36 19.04 7.05
C LYS A 101 -2.64 19.89 8.30
N GLY A 102 -3.91 20.07 8.67
CA GLY A 102 -4.32 20.99 9.74
C GLY A 102 -4.12 22.47 9.41
N ILE A 103 -4.02 22.81 8.12
CA ILE A 103 -3.84 24.19 7.68
C ILE A 103 -5.22 24.79 7.42
N CYS A 104 -5.52 25.93 8.04
CA CYS A 104 -6.67 26.79 7.75
C CYS A 104 -6.30 28.26 8.02
N GLU A 105 -5.85 28.98 7.00
CA GLU A 105 -5.48 30.40 7.10
C GLU A 105 -6.63 31.31 7.54
N PRO A 106 -7.88 31.14 7.05
CA PRO A 106 -8.97 32.02 7.45
C PRO A 106 -9.42 31.83 8.90
N LYS A 107 -9.25 30.62 9.46
CA LYS A 107 -9.72 30.22 10.79
C LYS A 107 -8.71 29.26 11.45
N PRO A 108 -7.51 29.76 11.83
CA PRO A 108 -6.44 28.90 12.37
C PRO A 108 -6.79 28.29 13.72
N GLU A 109 -7.52 29.02 14.57
CA GLU A 109 -7.97 28.55 15.89
C GLU A 109 -8.90 27.34 15.75
N LEU A 110 -9.87 27.39 14.84
CA LEU A 110 -10.81 26.28 14.60
C LEU A 110 -10.11 25.03 14.05
N ALA A 111 -9.04 25.18 13.26
CA ALA A 111 -8.30 24.02 12.74
C ALA A 111 -7.55 23.24 13.83
N GLN A 112 -7.23 23.88 14.94
CA GLN A 112 -6.56 23.24 16.09
C GLN A 112 -7.54 22.76 17.15
N GLN A 113 -8.80 23.18 17.09
CA GLN A 113 -9.83 22.82 18.05
C GLN A 113 -10.39 21.42 17.77
N ALA A 114 -10.70 20.69 18.84
CA ALA A 114 -11.49 19.47 18.75
C ALA A 114 -12.98 19.82 18.58
N LEU A 115 -13.57 19.38 17.47
CA LEU A 115 -14.96 19.65 17.09
C LEU A 115 -15.75 18.34 17.02
N PRO A 116 -17.07 18.37 17.29
CA PRO A 116 -17.93 17.22 17.08
C PRO A 116 -18.12 16.97 15.59
N TRP A 117 -17.85 15.74 15.17
CA TRP A 117 -17.98 15.27 13.81
C TRP A 117 -18.89 14.05 13.75
N GLN A 118 -19.78 14.05 12.76
CA GLN A 118 -20.45 12.86 12.29
C GLN A 118 -19.98 12.57 10.86
N VAL A 119 -19.62 11.33 10.59
CA VAL A 119 -19.19 10.86 9.27
C VAL A 119 -20.09 9.72 8.83
N HIS A 120 -20.58 9.78 7.60
CA HIS A 120 -21.41 8.74 7.01
C HIS A 120 -20.73 8.14 5.77
N ILE A 121 -20.62 6.81 5.76
CA ILE A 121 -20.03 6.01 4.69
C ILE A 121 -21.01 4.90 4.31
N PRO A 122 -21.85 5.09 3.27
CA PRO A 122 -22.95 4.18 2.98
C PRO A 122 -22.55 2.78 2.49
N THR A 123 -21.32 2.62 2.00
CA THR A 123 -20.89 1.44 1.22
C THR A 123 -19.44 1.06 1.56
N LEU A 124 -19.14 0.87 2.85
CA LEU A 124 -17.81 0.47 3.30
C LEU A 124 -17.65 -1.06 3.21
N PRO A 125 -16.77 -1.60 2.34
CA PRO A 125 -16.47 -3.02 2.35
C PRO A 125 -15.74 -3.37 3.65
N CYS A 126 -16.23 -4.33 4.42
CA CYS A 126 -15.58 -4.77 5.66
C CYS A 126 -15.15 -6.23 5.59
N ARG A 127 -14.01 -6.49 4.93
CA ARG A 127 -13.47 -7.85 4.70
C ARG A 127 -12.81 -8.47 5.95
N GLY A 128 -13.39 -8.26 7.13
CA GLY A 128 -12.94 -8.85 8.41
C GLY A 128 -14.04 -8.98 9.45
N GLY A 129 -15.31 -8.88 9.02
CA GLY A 129 -16.49 -8.95 9.88
C GLY A 129 -16.76 -7.68 10.68
N ASP A 130 -17.95 -7.61 11.27
CA ASP A 130 -18.48 -6.44 11.98
C ASP A 130 -17.59 -5.99 13.15
N GLY A 131 -16.92 -6.94 13.82
CA GLY A 131 -16.02 -6.66 14.94
C GLY A 131 -14.79 -5.83 14.56
N LEU A 132 -14.41 -5.81 13.28
CA LEU A 132 -13.26 -5.05 12.81
C LEU A 132 -13.51 -3.54 12.88
N LEU A 133 -14.72 -3.07 12.55
CA LEU A 133 -15.07 -1.65 12.58
C LEU A 133 -14.85 -1.07 13.97
N ARG A 134 -15.40 -1.74 14.98
CA ARG A 134 -15.26 -1.36 16.38
C ARG A 134 -13.81 -1.42 16.82
N ARG A 135 -13.10 -2.53 16.52
CA ARG A 135 -11.68 -2.71 16.87
C ARG A 135 -10.76 -1.61 16.33
N LEU A 136 -11.07 -1.02 15.18
CA LEU A 136 -10.23 0.01 14.54
C LEU A 136 -10.64 1.45 14.88
N PHE A 137 -11.93 1.72 15.14
CA PHE A 137 -12.40 3.08 15.40
C PHE A 137 -12.64 3.37 16.88
N GLU A 138 -13.14 2.43 17.68
CA GLU A 138 -13.43 2.70 19.10
C GLU A 138 -12.19 3.10 19.93
N PRO A 139 -10.99 2.51 19.74
CA PRO A 139 -9.79 2.97 20.45
C PRO A 139 -9.38 4.42 20.15
N LEU A 140 -9.85 4.97 19.03
CA LEU A 140 -9.64 6.37 18.64
C LEU A 140 -10.72 7.30 19.17
N GLY A 141 -11.64 6.80 20.01
CA GLY A 141 -12.71 7.58 20.64
C GLY A 141 -13.97 7.73 19.78
N TYR A 142 -14.12 6.91 18.73
CA TYR A 142 -15.32 6.95 17.91
C TYR A 142 -16.45 6.12 18.50
N GLN A 143 -17.66 6.65 18.44
CA GLN A 143 -18.88 5.86 18.50
C GLN A 143 -19.19 5.34 17.09
N VAL A 144 -19.31 4.02 16.97
CA VAL A 144 -19.49 3.33 15.68
C VAL A 144 -20.88 2.73 15.60
N GLU A 145 -21.65 3.19 14.62
CA GLU A 145 -22.93 2.60 14.23
C GLU A 145 -22.78 2.02 12.84
N ALA A 146 -23.03 0.72 12.70
CA ALA A 146 -22.88 0.02 11.43
C ALA A 146 -24.07 -0.92 11.23
N THR A 147 -24.66 -0.86 10.04
CA THR A 147 -25.70 -1.80 9.61
C THR A 147 -25.26 -2.47 8.32
N HIS A 148 -25.62 -3.73 8.13
CA HIS A 148 -25.40 -4.45 6.88
C HIS A 148 -26.71 -5.10 6.43
N GLY A 149 -26.99 -5.03 5.13
CA GLY A 149 -28.18 -5.61 4.51
C GLY A 149 -27.93 -7.01 3.95
N MET A 150 -28.98 -7.60 3.37
CA MET A 150 -28.83 -8.75 2.48
C MET A 150 -28.16 -8.34 1.16
N LEU A 151 -27.44 -9.26 0.51
CA LEU A 151 -26.83 -9.00 -0.79
C LEU A 151 -27.90 -8.65 -1.83
N ASP A 152 -28.98 -9.42 -1.86
CA ASP A 152 -30.17 -9.13 -2.65
C ASP A 152 -31.42 -9.49 -1.83
N PRO A 153 -32.33 -8.55 -1.55
CA PRO A 153 -33.57 -8.84 -0.82
C PRO A 153 -34.48 -9.89 -1.50
N ASN A 154 -34.35 -10.08 -2.81
CA ASN A 154 -35.14 -11.08 -3.56
C ASN A 154 -34.52 -12.49 -3.50
N PHE A 155 -33.25 -12.61 -3.09
CA PHE A 155 -32.53 -13.88 -2.97
C PHE A 155 -31.82 -13.98 -1.60
N PRO A 156 -32.57 -14.12 -0.49
CA PRO A 156 -32.01 -14.17 0.87
C PRO A 156 -30.97 -15.28 1.06
N GLU A 157 -31.06 -16.36 0.30
CA GLU A 157 -30.13 -17.49 0.32
C GLU A 157 -28.70 -17.13 -0.11
N TRP A 158 -28.49 -16.00 -0.80
CA TRP A 158 -27.16 -15.50 -1.15
C TRP A 158 -26.42 -14.89 0.05
N GLY A 159 -27.12 -14.67 1.16
CA GLY A 159 -26.53 -14.20 2.42
C GLY A 159 -26.36 -12.68 2.50
N PRO A 160 -25.59 -12.22 3.51
CA PRO A 160 -25.40 -10.80 3.76
C PRO A 160 -24.52 -10.12 2.70
N SER A 161 -24.79 -8.84 2.48
CA SER A 161 -23.92 -7.97 1.71
C SER A 161 -22.56 -7.80 2.41
N PRO A 162 -21.43 -7.79 1.69
CA PRO A 162 -20.13 -7.50 2.29
C PRO A 162 -19.91 -6.00 2.59
N TYR A 163 -20.89 -5.15 2.28
CA TYR A 163 -20.84 -3.71 2.50
C TYR A 163 -21.68 -3.29 3.69
N HIS A 164 -21.13 -2.36 4.44
CA HIS A 164 -21.76 -1.77 5.62
C HIS A 164 -22.11 -0.32 5.34
N ASP A 165 -23.28 0.07 5.83
CA ASP A 165 -23.65 1.46 6.02
C ASP A 165 -23.15 1.87 7.42
N VAL A 166 -22.17 2.77 7.45
CA VAL A 166 -21.42 3.14 8.65
C VAL A 166 -21.59 4.62 8.98
N THR A 167 -22.01 4.88 10.22
CA THR A 167 -22.01 6.21 10.84
C THR A 167 -21.00 6.24 11.97
N LEU A 168 -20.12 7.23 11.96
CA LEU A 168 -19.05 7.42 12.94
C LEU A 168 -19.22 8.77 13.61
N ASN A 169 -19.25 8.81 14.94
CA ASN A 169 -19.30 10.05 15.70
C ASN A 169 -18.03 10.20 16.56
N VAL A 170 -17.39 11.36 16.54
CA VAL A 170 -16.16 11.63 17.30
C VAL A 170 -15.98 13.11 17.58
N THR A 171 -15.26 13.45 18.66
CA THR A 171 -14.78 14.81 18.90
C THR A 171 -13.26 14.86 18.73
N CYS A 172 -12.78 15.46 17.64
CA CYS A 172 -11.35 15.60 17.36
C CYS A 172 -11.09 16.77 16.40
N THR A 173 -9.83 17.05 16.05
CA THR A 173 -9.53 18.04 15.01
C THR A 173 -9.90 17.50 13.63
N LEU A 174 -10.29 18.36 12.68
CA LEU A 174 -10.63 17.92 11.32
C LEU A 174 -9.45 17.20 10.65
N SER A 175 -8.23 17.68 10.89
CA SER A 175 -7.00 17.04 10.38
C SER A 175 -6.90 15.59 10.84
N MET A 176 -7.13 15.35 12.14
CA MET A 176 -7.06 14.01 12.70
C MET A 176 -8.17 13.10 12.14
N LEU A 177 -9.41 13.60 12.07
CA LEU A 177 -10.52 12.89 11.43
C LEU A 177 -10.17 12.42 10.01
N LEU A 178 -9.67 13.34 9.18
CA LEU A 178 -9.33 13.04 7.79
C LEU A 178 -8.13 12.07 7.69
N LYS A 179 -7.17 12.15 8.60
CA LYS A 179 -6.04 11.21 8.68
C LYS A 179 -6.48 9.80 9.06
N HIS A 180 -7.34 9.67 10.08
CA HIS A 180 -7.92 8.38 10.47
C HIS A 180 -8.63 7.74 9.28
N LEU A 181 -9.53 8.46 8.62
CA LEU A 181 -10.25 7.96 7.45
C LEU A 181 -9.32 7.61 6.29
N TYR A 182 -8.34 8.47 6.01
CA TYR A 182 -7.36 8.25 4.94
C TYR A 182 -6.60 6.92 5.10
N VAL A 183 -6.23 6.57 6.33
CA VAL A 183 -5.52 5.32 6.65
C VAL A 183 -6.45 4.13 6.80
N LEU A 184 -7.60 4.27 7.48
CA LEU A 184 -8.44 3.14 7.87
C LEU A 184 -9.34 2.65 6.74
N ILE A 185 -9.80 3.51 5.82
CA ILE A 185 -10.68 3.09 4.71
C ILE A 185 -10.03 1.95 3.87
N PRO A 186 -8.76 2.05 3.42
CA PRO A 186 -8.09 0.96 2.71
C PRO A 186 -7.89 -0.31 3.54
N VAL A 187 -7.86 -0.20 4.87
CA VAL A 187 -7.69 -1.34 5.78
C VAL A 187 -8.96 -2.20 5.85
N PHE A 188 -10.14 -1.60 5.67
CA PHE A 188 -11.41 -2.35 5.65
C PHE A 188 -11.63 -3.12 4.35
N ASP A 189 -11.24 -2.52 3.21
CA ASP A 189 -11.31 -3.14 1.89
C ASP A 189 -10.31 -4.29 1.74
N ASP A 190 -9.16 -4.23 2.46
CA ASP A 190 -8.06 -5.20 2.41
C ASP A 190 -7.54 -5.46 0.97
N GLU A 191 -7.77 -4.49 0.08
CA GLU A 191 -7.42 -4.50 -1.33
C GLU A 191 -7.05 -3.08 -1.79
N LYS A 192 -6.08 -2.95 -2.69
CA LYS A 192 -5.74 -1.68 -3.35
C LYS A 192 -5.71 -1.87 -4.86
N HIS A 193 -6.31 -0.95 -5.59
CA HIS A 193 -6.39 -0.96 -7.07
C HIS A 193 -5.15 -0.39 -7.75
N TYR A 194 -4.08 -0.15 -6.97
CA TYR A 194 -2.80 0.34 -7.46
C TYR A 194 -1.67 -0.35 -6.70
N TRP A 195 -0.50 -0.37 -7.32
CA TRP A 195 0.69 -0.99 -6.75
C TRP A 195 1.17 -0.21 -5.52
N VAL A 196 1.37 -0.92 -4.40
CA VAL A 196 1.86 -0.36 -3.14
C VAL A 196 3.39 -0.42 -3.12
N SER A 197 4.03 0.73 -2.86
CA SER A 197 5.50 0.90 -2.81
C SER A 197 5.96 1.42 -1.43
N HIS A 198 7.26 1.71 -1.21
CA HIS A 198 7.65 2.40 0.06
C HIS A 198 7.02 3.79 0.18
N ASP A 199 6.60 4.42 -0.92
CA ASP A 199 5.98 5.74 -0.82
C ASP A 199 4.66 5.64 -0.03
N GLU A 200 4.02 4.46 -0.02
CA GLU A 200 2.88 4.16 0.86
C GLU A 200 3.29 4.01 2.33
N VAL A 201 4.50 3.55 2.62
CA VAL A 201 5.03 3.55 4.00
C VAL A 201 5.20 4.98 4.50
N GLU A 202 5.79 5.88 3.71
CA GLU A 202 5.92 7.29 4.11
C GLU A 202 4.57 7.97 4.28
N LYS A 203 3.59 7.66 3.43
CA LYS A 203 2.22 8.16 3.56
C LYS A 203 1.54 7.62 4.81
N LEU A 204 1.72 6.33 5.11
CA LEU A 204 1.20 5.71 6.33
C LEU A 204 1.79 6.40 7.55
N LEU A 205 3.11 6.56 7.61
CA LEU A 205 3.78 7.20 8.75
C LEU A 205 3.35 8.67 8.88
N SER A 206 3.30 9.42 7.78
CA SER A 206 2.89 10.83 7.82
C SER A 206 1.43 11.03 8.23
N ALA A 207 0.52 10.17 7.79
CA ALA A 207 -0.90 10.23 8.17
C ALA A 207 -1.18 9.55 9.51
N GLY A 208 -0.34 8.59 9.89
CA GLY A 208 -0.42 7.80 11.12
C GLY A 208 0.20 8.45 12.33
N GLN A 209 1.06 9.45 12.11
CA GLN A 209 1.81 10.12 13.18
C GLN A 209 0.89 10.66 14.28
N GLY A 210 1.17 10.24 15.51
CA GLY A 210 0.51 10.70 16.72
C GLY A 210 -0.78 9.95 17.07
N TRP A 211 -1.03 8.80 16.45
CA TRP A 211 -2.17 7.95 16.81
C TRP A 211 -1.96 6.47 16.48
N ILE A 212 -1.21 6.13 15.42
CA ILE A 212 -0.96 4.72 15.08
C ILE A 212 -0.05 4.06 16.10
N GLU A 213 0.93 4.80 16.63
CA GLU A 213 1.94 4.31 17.57
C GLU A 213 1.29 3.69 18.82
N ASP A 214 0.25 4.35 19.31
CA ASP A 214 -0.51 3.98 20.51
C ASP A 214 -1.73 3.10 20.20
N HIS A 215 -2.03 2.84 18.93
CA HIS A 215 -3.23 2.09 18.57
C HIS A 215 -3.07 0.59 18.89
N PRO A 216 -4.01 -0.05 19.62
CA PRO A 216 -3.89 -1.46 20.00
C PRO A 216 -3.91 -2.42 18.80
N ALA A 217 -4.40 -1.97 17.66
CA ALA A 217 -4.39 -2.70 16.39
C ALA A 217 -3.32 -2.19 15.39
N LYS A 218 -2.24 -1.51 15.84
CA LYS A 218 -1.22 -0.90 14.96
C LYS A 218 -0.63 -1.87 13.93
N GLU A 219 -0.37 -3.11 14.32
CA GLU A 219 0.16 -4.14 13.42
C GLU A 219 -0.85 -4.53 12.34
N LEU A 220 -2.11 -4.71 12.73
CA LEU A 220 -3.19 -5.04 11.80
C LEU A 220 -3.40 -3.91 10.78
N ILE A 221 -3.46 -2.66 11.26
CA ILE A 221 -3.59 -1.46 10.42
C ILE A 221 -2.43 -1.40 9.43
N THR A 222 -1.19 -1.49 9.92
CA THR A 222 0.01 -1.40 9.09
C THR A 222 0.05 -2.51 8.04
N ARG A 223 -0.24 -3.75 8.45
CA ARG A 223 -0.24 -4.92 7.57
C ARG A 223 -1.26 -4.78 6.45
N ARG A 224 -2.50 -4.45 6.78
CA ARG A 224 -3.59 -4.33 5.79
C ARG A 224 -3.44 -3.10 4.90
N TYR A 225 -3.01 -1.96 5.47
CA TYR A 225 -2.75 -0.75 4.68
C TYR A 225 -1.69 -1.00 3.60
N LEU A 226 -0.70 -1.84 3.89
CA LEU A 226 0.38 -2.21 2.97
C LEU A 226 0.08 -3.51 2.20
N ILE A 227 -1.19 -3.96 2.18
CA ILE A 227 -1.68 -5.14 1.44
C ILE A 227 -0.81 -6.37 1.74
N HIS A 228 -0.57 -6.59 3.03
CA HIS A 228 0.19 -7.73 3.56
C HIS A 228 1.63 -7.84 3.04
N GLN A 229 2.20 -6.78 2.45
CA GLN A 229 3.59 -6.78 1.99
C GLN A 229 4.56 -6.75 3.18
N ARG A 230 4.99 -7.94 3.62
CA ARG A 230 5.84 -8.15 4.81
C ARG A 230 7.02 -7.18 4.91
N ALA A 231 7.76 -6.97 3.82
CA ALA A 231 8.92 -6.08 3.81
C ALA A 231 8.55 -4.60 4.06
N LEU A 232 7.39 -4.15 3.57
CA LEU A 232 6.89 -2.80 3.83
C LEU A 232 6.34 -2.69 5.25
N THR A 233 5.58 -3.68 5.69
CA THR A 233 4.98 -3.76 7.03
C THR A 233 6.05 -3.70 8.11
N GLN A 234 7.08 -4.55 7.99
CA GLN A 234 8.19 -4.56 8.93
C GLN A 234 8.93 -3.22 8.96
N SER A 235 9.24 -2.66 7.79
CA SER A 235 9.89 -1.35 7.70
C SER A 235 9.04 -0.22 8.29
N ALA A 236 7.72 -0.32 8.26
CA ALA A 236 6.82 0.66 8.85
C ALA A 236 6.76 0.49 10.39
N LEU A 237 6.64 -0.74 10.88
CA LEU A 237 6.60 -1.04 12.31
C LEU A 237 7.89 -0.65 13.02
N GLU A 238 9.05 -1.02 12.47
CA GLU A 238 10.36 -0.62 13.02
C GLU A 238 10.47 0.90 13.20
N ARG A 239 9.88 1.68 12.27
CA ARG A 239 9.90 3.15 12.32
C ARG A 239 8.85 3.76 13.25
N LEU A 240 7.77 3.04 13.54
CA LEU A 240 6.78 3.46 14.53
C LEU A 240 7.27 3.20 15.96
N GLU A 241 8.28 2.33 16.13
CA GLU A 241 8.86 1.97 17.43
C GLU A 241 10.09 2.82 17.81
N ASP A 242 10.71 3.53 16.85
CA ASP A 242 11.88 4.39 17.09
C ASP A 242 11.51 5.79 17.67
N GLU A 243 11.10 5.82 18.95
CA GLU A 243 11.50 6.88 19.93
C GLU A 243 12.05 6.19 21.20
N PRO A 244 13.13 6.69 21.81
CA PRO A 244 14.04 5.84 22.59
C PRO A 244 13.66 5.82 24.07
N LEU A 245 13.44 4.64 24.65
CA LEU A 245 13.73 4.32 26.07
C LEU A 245 13.96 2.79 26.19
N PRO A 246 14.72 2.34 27.21
CA PRO A 246 15.75 1.34 27.03
C PRO A 246 15.25 -0.09 27.20
N HIS A 247 16.01 -1.01 26.61
CA HIS A 247 15.93 -2.45 26.80
C HIS A 247 15.67 -2.83 28.26
N THR A 248 14.55 -3.49 28.49
CA THR A 248 14.43 -4.54 29.51
C THR A 248 13.81 -5.75 28.83
N GLU A 249 14.64 -6.78 28.64
CA GLU A 249 14.18 -8.15 28.51
C GLU A 249 13.35 -8.47 29.75
N GLU A 250 12.12 -8.94 29.56
CA GLU A 250 11.61 -10.10 30.28
C GLU A 250 10.44 -10.70 29.48
N THR A 251 10.69 -11.91 29.00
CA THR A 251 9.76 -12.85 28.38
C THR A 251 8.63 -13.21 29.33
N THR A 252 7.40 -13.35 28.81
CA THR A 252 6.51 -14.51 29.08
C THR A 252 5.32 -14.51 28.13
N ASP A 253 5.44 -15.36 27.11
CA ASP A 253 4.44 -16.23 26.47
C ASP A 253 2.96 -15.82 26.46
N THR A 254 2.47 -15.53 25.24
CA THR A 254 1.24 -16.17 24.73
C THR A 254 1.50 -16.67 23.30
N GLU A 255 1.85 -17.95 23.21
CA GLU A 255 1.93 -18.78 21.99
C GLU A 255 0.50 -18.89 21.40
N ASP A 256 0.23 -18.49 20.15
CA ASP A 256 0.12 -19.44 19.01
C ASP A 256 -0.01 -18.72 17.64
N ALA A 257 0.66 -17.57 17.41
CA ALA A 257 0.60 -16.90 16.08
C ALA A 257 1.94 -16.42 15.49
N ASP A 258 3.07 -16.57 16.19
CA ASP A 258 4.36 -15.97 15.79
C ASP A 258 5.38 -16.93 15.16
N GLU A 259 5.14 -18.24 15.15
CA GLU A 259 6.10 -19.19 14.55
C GLU A 259 6.17 -19.06 13.01
N GLU A 260 5.06 -18.83 12.30
CA GLU A 260 5.04 -18.75 10.82
C GLU A 260 5.69 -17.47 10.26
N THR A 261 5.63 -16.35 10.97
CA THR A 261 6.15 -15.06 10.46
C THR A 261 7.67 -14.94 10.69
N GLN A 262 8.18 -15.41 11.84
CA GLN A 262 9.64 -15.53 12.04
C GLN A 262 10.24 -16.62 11.16
N THR A 263 9.57 -17.78 10.98
CA THR A 263 10.05 -18.80 10.05
C THR A 263 10.07 -18.29 8.62
N THR A 264 9.07 -17.54 8.14
CA THR A 264 9.08 -17.05 6.74
C THR A 264 10.16 -16.01 6.43
N LEU A 265 10.46 -15.07 7.33
CA LEU A 265 11.61 -14.16 7.17
C LEU A 265 12.95 -14.92 7.25
N ARG A 266 13.08 -15.87 8.19
CA ARG A 266 14.24 -16.77 8.26
C ARG A 266 14.36 -17.65 7.02
N LEU A 267 13.25 -18.11 6.45
CA LEU A 267 13.19 -18.93 5.23
C LEU A 267 13.60 -18.12 4.01
N HIS A 268 13.18 -16.85 3.91
CA HIS A 268 13.61 -15.97 2.83
C HIS A 268 15.12 -15.69 2.91
N ASP A 269 15.64 -15.33 4.09
CA ASP A 269 17.09 -15.12 4.24
C ASP A 269 17.89 -16.41 4.04
N HIS A 270 17.40 -17.55 4.56
CA HIS A 270 17.97 -18.87 4.31
C HIS A 270 17.95 -19.22 2.83
N ARG A 271 16.85 -18.94 2.12
CA ARG A 271 16.74 -19.11 0.66
C ARG A 271 17.79 -18.30 -0.07
N LEU A 272 17.97 -17.02 0.30
CA LEU A 272 19.01 -16.18 -0.30
C LEU A 272 20.42 -16.73 -0.07
N ASP A 273 20.68 -17.27 1.12
CA ASP A 273 21.96 -17.91 1.44
C ASP A 273 22.16 -19.21 0.65
N VAL A 274 21.11 -20.03 0.53
CA VAL A 274 21.11 -21.26 -0.29
C VAL A 274 21.35 -20.94 -1.76
N VAL A 275 20.69 -19.92 -2.31
CA VAL A 275 20.88 -19.47 -3.70
C VAL A 275 22.32 -19.02 -3.92
N ALA A 276 22.85 -18.16 -3.04
CA ALA A 276 24.23 -17.70 -3.15
C ALA A 276 25.25 -18.86 -3.04
N GLN A 277 25.04 -19.81 -2.13
CA GLN A 277 25.88 -20.99 -2.00
C GLN A 277 25.75 -21.94 -3.19
N THR A 278 24.56 -22.11 -3.76
CA THR A 278 24.33 -22.98 -4.92
C THR A 278 25.08 -22.45 -6.13
N LEU A 279 24.98 -21.13 -6.41
CA LEU A 279 25.76 -20.48 -7.46
C LEU A 279 27.26 -20.61 -7.21
N LYS A 280 27.71 -20.42 -5.96
CA LYS A 280 29.13 -20.58 -5.60
C LYS A 280 29.62 -22.01 -5.88
N LYS A 281 28.86 -23.03 -5.45
CA LYS A 281 29.19 -24.45 -5.67
C LYS A 281 29.22 -24.84 -7.14
N ALA A 282 28.36 -24.21 -7.96
CA ALA A 282 28.35 -24.40 -9.40
C ALA A 282 29.59 -23.81 -10.11
N GLY A 283 30.48 -23.11 -9.38
CA GLY A 283 31.76 -22.63 -9.92
C GLY A 283 31.66 -21.39 -10.80
N VAL A 284 30.47 -20.78 -10.93
CA VAL A 284 30.29 -19.58 -11.75
C VAL A 284 30.98 -18.36 -11.13
N THR A 285 31.41 -17.44 -11.98
CA THR A 285 32.15 -16.22 -11.67
C THR A 285 31.44 -14.96 -12.17
N GLU A 286 30.63 -15.06 -13.22
CA GLU A 286 29.72 -13.99 -13.68
C GLU A 286 28.26 -14.36 -13.41
N VAL A 287 27.58 -13.55 -12.58
CA VAL A 287 26.20 -13.82 -12.14
C VAL A 287 25.28 -12.63 -12.43
N ILE A 288 24.09 -12.92 -12.92
CA ILE A 288 22.98 -11.96 -13.02
C ILE A 288 21.83 -12.33 -12.06
N ASP A 289 21.34 -11.35 -11.32
CA ASP A 289 20.15 -11.44 -10.46
C ASP A 289 18.97 -10.80 -11.20
N LEU A 290 18.08 -11.66 -11.70
CA LEU A 290 16.94 -11.31 -12.55
C LEU A 290 15.72 -11.07 -11.67
N GLY A 291 15.44 -9.81 -11.34
CA GLY A 291 14.44 -9.43 -10.32
C GLY A 291 15.09 -9.17 -8.96
N CYS A 292 16.16 -8.35 -8.94
CA CYS A 292 17.04 -8.23 -7.78
C CYS A 292 16.44 -7.49 -6.57
N GLY A 293 15.27 -6.86 -6.73
CA GLY A 293 14.58 -6.13 -5.67
C GLY A 293 15.48 -5.07 -5.03
N ASP A 294 15.49 -5.04 -3.70
CA ASP A 294 16.30 -4.11 -2.90
C ASP A 294 17.76 -4.55 -2.69
N GLY A 295 18.22 -5.58 -3.43
CA GLY A 295 19.62 -5.99 -3.50
C GLY A 295 20.11 -6.87 -2.35
N LYS A 296 19.22 -7.56 -1.61
CA LYS A 296 19.62 -8.49 -0.53
C LYS A 296 20.48 -9.66 -1.03
N LEU A 297 20.15 -10.26 -2.18
CA LEU A 297 20.97 -11.31 -2.78
C LEU A 297 22.30 -10.75 -3.28
N LEU A 298 22.26 -9.62 -4.00
CA LEU A 298 23.45 -8.91 -4.49
C LEU A 298 24.46 -8.63 -3.38
N LYS A 299 24.00 -8.20 -2.19
CA LYS A 299 24.86 -7.97 -1.02
C LYS A 299 25.57 -9.25 -0.55
N ARG A 300 24.90 -10.40 -0.60
CA ARG A 300 25.47 -11.71 -0.26
C ARG A 300 26.48 -12.16 -1.30
N LEU A 301 26.11 -12.10 -2.59
CA LEU A 301 27.00 -12.41 -3.71
C LEU A 301 28.27 -11.53 -3.66
N PHE A 302 28.12 -10.24 -3.38
CA PHE A 302 29.25 -9.31 -3.31
C PHE A 302 30.27 -9.64 -2.21
N ARG A 303 29.88 -10.37 -1.16
CA ARG A 303 30.84 -10.82 -0.12
C ARG A 303 31.70 -12.00 -0.58
N ILE A 304 31.28 -12.72 -1.61
CA ILE A 304 31.95 -13.92 -2.10
C ILE A 304 32.95 -13.52 -3.20
N LYS A 305 34.26 -13.66 -2.91
CA LYS A 305 35.35 -13.25 -3.82
C LYS A 305 35.38 -13.99 -5.17
N GLN A 306 34.71 -15.14 -5.28
CA GLN A 306 34.62 -15.93 -6.51
C GLN A 306 33.85 -15.19 -7.62
N PHE A 307 32.84 -14.40 -7.26
CA PHE A 307 32.06 -13.66 -8.24
C PHE A 307 32.83 -12.41 -8.68
N LYS A 308 33.32 -12.45 -9.91
CA LYS A 308 34.11 -11.40 -10.56
C LYS A 308 33.24 -10.37 -11.26
N LYS A 309 31.98 -10.69 -11.54
CA LYS A 309 31.00 -9.77 -12.09
C LYS A 309 29.62 -10.13 -11.56
N ILE A 310 28.95 -9.17 -10.96
CA ILE A 310 27.61 -9.33 -10.39
C ILE A 310 26.73 -8.26 -11.02
N VAL A 311 25.61 -8.63 -11.60
CA VAL A 311 24.68 -7.65 -12.16
C VAL A 311 23.28 -7.87 -11.61
N GLY A 312 22.66 -6.81 -11.12
CA GLY A 312 21.26 -6.82 -10.69
C GLY A 312 20.37 -6.09 -11.69
N THR A 313 19.24 -6.70 -12.03
CA THR A 313 18.21 -6.04 -12.82
C THR A 313 16.86 -6.13 -12.16
N ASP A 314 16.08 -5.07 -12.28
CA ASP A 314 14.70 -5.01 -11.80
C ASP A 314 13.88 -4.06 -12.69
N ILE A 315 12.57 -4.28 -12.76
CA ILE A 315 11.66 -3.40 -13.50
C ILE A 315 11.46 -2.07 -12.77
N SER A 316 11.61 -2.08 -11.45
CA SER A 316 11.46 -0.94 -10.56
C SER A 316 12.77 -0.16 -10.40
N THR A 317 12.82 1.06 -10.93
CA THR A 317 13.93 2.00 -10.68
C THR A 317 14.11 2.33 -9.21
N GLN A 318 13.03 2.27 -8.41
CA GLN A 318 13.09 2.53 -6.98
C GLN A 318 13.78 1.38 -6.23
N SER A 319 13.50 0.12 -6.61
CA SER A 319 14.18 -1.06 -6.07
C SER A 319 15.69 -0.98 -6.37
N LEU A 320 16.07 -0.61 -7.59
CA LEU A 320 17.47 -0.41 -7.97
C LEU A 320 18.16 0.72 -7.19
N LYS A 321 17.48 1.83 -6.93
CA LYS A 321 18.02 2.90 -6.06
C LYS A 321 18.25 2.40 -4.63
N ARG A 322 17.36 1.58 -4.08
CA ARG A 322 17.54 0.97 -2.75
C ARG A 322 18.65 -0.06 -2.75
N ALA A 323 18.75 -0.89 -3.78
CA ALA A 323 19.86 -1.82 -3.97
C ALA A 323 21.20 -1.07 -4.00
N ALA A 324 21.28 0.02 -4.77
CA ALA A 324 22.47 0.87 -4.82
C ALA A 324 22.86 1.42 -3.43
N LYS A 325 21.88 1.92 -2.66
CA LYS A 325 22.09 2.42 -1.29
C LYS A 325 22.48 1.29 -0.32
N ARG A 326 21.84 0.12 -0.39
CA ARG A 326 22.12 -1.06 0.46
C ARG A 326 23.53 -1.60 0.21
N LEU A 327 23.98 -1.55 -1.05
CA LEU A 327 25.32 -1.92 -1.46
C LEU A 327 26.35 -0.82 -1.18
N ARG A 328 25.92 0.43 -0.95
CA ARG A 328 26.77 1.62 -0.82
C ARG A 328 27.67 1.84 -2.04
N LEU A 329 27.08 1.75 -3.23
CA LEU A 329 27.83 1.85 -4.50
C LEU A 329 28.58 3.18 -4.65
N ASP A 330 28.05 4.26 -4.06
CA ASP A 330 28.63 5.60 -4.01
C ASP A 330 29.90 5.69 -3.14
N GLN A 331 30.10 4.74 -2.23
CA GLN A 331 31.24 4.68 -1.30
C GLN A 331 32.27 3.63 -1.72
N MET A 332 32.04 2.93 -2.84
CA MET A 332 32.95 1.89 -3.31
C MET A 332 34.17 2.49 -4.02
N THR A 333 35.32 1.85 -3.85
CA THR A 333 36.49 2.08 -4.71
C THR A 333 36.20 1.64 -6.15
N ASP A 334 36.90 2.21 -7.13
CA ASP A 334 36.72 1.87 -8.55
C ASP A 334 36.81 0.36 -8.83
N ARG A 335 37.75 -0.32 -8.14
CA ARG A 335 37.93 -1.77 -8.24
C ARG A 335 36.73 -2.56 -7.72
N MET A 336 36.08 -2.08 -6.66
CA MET A 336 34.88 -2.70 -6.09
C MET A 336 33.65 -2.40 -6.95
N ARG A 337 33.52 -1.16 -7.44
CA ARG A 337 32.42 -0.71 -8.30
C ARG A 337 32.42 -1.39 -9.67
N ALA A 338 33.60 -1.70 -10.23
CA ALA A 338 33.72 -2.45 -11.48
C ALA A 338 33.18 -3.89 -11.39
N ARG A 339 33.03 -4.44 -10.18
CA ARG A 339 32.61 -5.83 -9.94
C ARG A 339 31.09 -5.99 -9.83
N ILE A 340 30.35 -4.90 -9.65
CA ILE A 340 28.90 -4.93 -9.45
C ILE A 340 28.22 -3.85 -10.24
N ASP A 341 27.15 -4.17 -10.96
CA ASP A 341 26.36 -3.18 -11.68
C ASP A 341 24.86 -3.39 -11.56
N LEU A 342 24.09 -2.32 -11.81
CA LEU A 342 22.64 -2.30 -11.68
C LEU A 342 22.02 -1.64 -12.90
N PHE A 343 20.99 -2.25 -13.49
CA PHE A 343 20.25 -1.62 -14.58
C PHE A 343 18.76 -1.97 -14.54
N GLN A 344 17.95 -1.10 -15.15
CA GLN A 344 16.52 -1.32 -15.27
C GLN A 344 16.20 -2.20 -16.48
N SER A 345 15.43 -3.26 -16.27
CA SER A 345 14.89 -4.10 -17.33
C SER A 345 13.73 -4.97 -16.85
N SER A 346 13.06 -5.67 -17.76
CA SER A 346 11.93 -6.55 -17.47
C SER A 346 12.16 -7.92 -18.09
N LEU A 347 11.85 -8.98 -17.34
CA LEU A 347 12.01 -10.37 -17.77
C LEU A 347 10.95 -10.82 -18.79
N THR A 348 10.04 -9.93 -19.17
CA THR A 348 9.02 -10.19 -20.20
C THR A 348 9.39 -9.60 -21.57
N TYR A 349 10.52 -8.88 -21.66
CA TYR A 349 11.03 -8.31 -22.91
C TYR A 349 12.45 -8.80 -23.18
N LYS A 350 12.81 -8.82 -24.46
CA LYS A 350 14.17 -9.19 -24.87
C LYS A 350 15.14 -8.08 -24.48
N ASP A 351 16.21 -8.43 -23.78
CA ASP A 351 17.30 -7.52 -23.45
C ASP A 351 18.64 -8.22 -23.68
N GLN A 352 19.44 -7.70 -24.61
CA GLN A 352 20.74 -8.29 -24.94
C GLN A 352 21.71 -8.25 -23.75
N ARG A 353 21.48 -7.37 -22.78
CA ARG A 353 22.30 -7.25 -21.56
C ARG A 353 22.14 -8.44 -20.61
N PHE A 354 21.16 -9.32 -20.83
CA PHE A 354 21.01 -10.56 -20.06
C PHE A 354 21.95 -11.69 -20.53
N ALA A 355 22.56 -11.56 -21.71
CA ALA A 355 23.43 -12.57 -22.27
C ALA A 355 24.82 -12.57 -21.59
N ASN A 356 25.57 -13.66 -21.81
CA ASN A 356 26.97 -13.84 -21.40
C ASN A 356 27.21 -13.92 -19.88
N PHE A 357 26.19 -14.33 -19.10
CA PHE A 357 26.38 -14.68 -17.70
C PHE A 357 26.49 -16.19 -17.52
N GLU A 358 27.38 -16.63 -16.64
CA GLU A 358 27.59 -18.05 -16.35
C GLU A 358 26.47 -18.59 -15.45
N GLY A 359 25.95 -17.75 -14.54
CA GLY A 359 24.83 -18.08 -13.66
C GLY A 359 23.74 -17.00 -13.63
N ALA A 360 22.49 -17.42 -13.47
CA ALA A 360 21.36 -16.54 -13.21
C ALA A 360 20.61 -16.95 -11.93
N ALA A 361 20.23 -15.97 -11.13
CA ALA A 361 19.33 -16.12 -9.99
C ALA A 361 17.95 -15.54 -10.34
N ILE A 362 16.89 -16.28 -10.02
CA ILE A 362 15.49 -15.90 -10.23
C ILE A 362 14.75 -16.25 -8.95
N VAL A 363 14.81 -15.36 -7.96
CA VAL A 363 14.36 -15.65 -6.60
C VAL A 363 13.02 -14.99 -6.33
N GLU A 364 11.96 -15.80 -6.20
CA GLU A 364 10.60 -15.31 -5.94
C GLU A 364 10.11 -14.31 -7.00
N VAL A 365 10.30 -14.67 -8.27
CA VAL A 365 9.97 -13.80 -9.39
C VAL A 365 8.86 -14.37 -10.26
N ILE A 366 8.82 -15.69 -10.45
CA ILE A 366 7.89 -16.30 -11.41
C ILE A 366 6.45 -16.25 -10.93
N GLU A 367 6.21 -16.26 -9.63
CA GLU A 367 4.90 -16.10 -9.00
C GLU A 367 4.32 -14.69 -9.15
N HIS A 368 5.15 -13.73 -9.53
CA HIS A 368 4.75 -12.35 -9.80
C HIS A 368 4.63 -12.05 -11.30
N ILE A 369 4.78 -13.08 -12.15
CA ILE A 369 4.60 -13.00 -13.60
C ILE A 369 3.24 -13.62 -13.93
N ASP A 370 2.40 -12.87 -14.65
CA ASP A 370 1.13 -13.41 -15.14
C ASP A 370 1.36 -14.70 -15.96
N GLU A 371 0.50 -15.69 -15.77
CA GLU A 371 0.64 -17.02 -16.38
C GLU A 371 0.84 -16.95 -17.90
N ASN A 372 0.11 -16.07 -18.59
CA ASN A 372 0.23 -15.89 -20.03
C ASN A 372 1.56 -15.27 -20.49
N ARG A 373 2.36 -14.69 -19.58
CA ARG A 373 3.70 -14.15 -19.84
C ARG A 373 4.82 -15.12 -19.47
N LEU A 374 4.53 -16.23 -18.80
CA LEU A 374 5.55 -17.24 -18.43
C LEU A 374 6.27 -17.81 -19.65
N SER A 375 5.56 -17.97 -20.78
CA SER A 375 6.15 -18.37 -22.05
C SER A 375 7.21 -17.37 -22.54
N SER A 376 6.93 -16.07 -22.39
CA SER A 376 7.86 -15.00 -22.78
C SER A 376 9.05 -14.93 -21.83
N PHE A 377 8.82 -15.05 -20.53
CA PHE A 377 9.87 -15.19 -19.52
C PHE A 377 10.81 -16.36 -19.83
N ALA A 378 10.25 -17.55 -20.10
CA ALA A 378 11.04 -18.74 -20.42
C ALA A 378 11.92 -18.51 -21.65
N ARG A 379 11.40 -17.86 -22.70
CA ARG A 379 12.19 -17.49 -23.88
C ARG A 379 13.31 -16.49 -23.57
N VAL A 380 13.02 -15.47 -22.75
CA VAL A 380 14.02 -14.47 -22.37
C VAL A 380 15.15 -15.10 -21.57
N VAL A 381 14.84 -15.95 -20.60
CA VAL A 381 15.85 -16.59 -19.73
C VAL A 381 16.57 -17.73 -20.44
N PHE A 382 15.83 -18.70 -21.00
CA PHE A 382 16.40 -19.97 -21.44
C PHE A 382 16.77 -19.99 -22.93
N GLU A 383 16.12 -19.19 -23.79
CA GLU A 383 16.49 -19.13 -25.22
C GLU A 383 17.46 -17.99 -25.54
N GLN A 384 17.40 -16.87 -24.81
CA GLN A 384 18.17 -15.67 -25.13
C GLN A 384 19.33 -15.42 -24.18
N ALA A 385 19.07 -15.31 -22.88
CA ALA A 385 20.12 -15.10 -21.89
C ALA A 385 21.04 -16.33 -21.78
N ARG A 386 20.45 -17.54 -21.89
CA ARG A 386 21.13 -18.84 -21.95
C ARG A 386 22.26 -19.00 -20.91
N PRO A 387 22.03 -18.68 -19.63
CA PRO A 387 23.05 -18.90 -18.60
C PRO A 387 23.34 -20.40 -18.46
N GLY A 388 24.59 -20.73 -18.11
CA GLY A 388 25.00 -22.12 -17.89
C GLY A 388 24.33 -22.75 -16.67
N VAL A 389 23.96 -21.93 -15.68
CA VAL A 389 23.28 -22.34 -14.45
C VAL A 389 22.13 -21.37 -14.14
N VAL A 390 20.95 -21.90 -13.83
CA VAL A 390 19.82 -21.11 -13.31
C VAL A 390 19.43 -21.63 -11.94
N VAL A 391 19.38 -20.75 -10.95
CA VAL A 391 18.79 -21.04 -9.64
C VAL A 391 17.49 -20.27 -9.55
N LEU A 392 16.38 -21.02 -9.59
CA LEU A 392 15.03 -20.48 -9.54
C LEU A 392 14.35 -20.90 -8.23
N THR A 393 13.64 -19.97 -7.59
CA THR A 393 12.79 -20.27 -6.43
C THR A 393 11.38 -19.74 -6.67
N THR A 394 10.42 -20.46 -6.11
CA THR A 394 9.01 -20.11 -6.06
C THR A 394 8.44 -20.66 -4.75
N PRO A 395 7.37 -20.07 -4.20
CA PRO A 395 6.54 -20.72 -3.21
C PRO A 395 6.13 -22.11 -3.68
N ASN A 396 6.11 -23.06 -2.74
CA ASN A 396 5.62 -24.43 -2.96
C ASN A 396 4.10 -24.46 -2.85
#